data_AF-A0A3M2RCB3-F1
#
_entry.id   AF-A0A3M2RCB3-F1
#
_cell.length_a   1.000
_cell.length_b   1.000
_cell.length_c   1.000
_cell.angle_alpha   90.00
_cell.angle_beta   90.00
_cell.angle_gamma   90.00
#
_symmetry.space_group_name_H-M   'P 1'
#
loop_
_entity.id
_entity.type
_entity.pdbx_description
1 polymer ?
#
loop_
_entity_poly.entity_id
_entity_poly.type
_entity_poly.pdbx_seq_one_letter_code
_entity_poly.pdbx_strand_id
1 'polypeptide(L)'
;MFCSVVSAEDCLEPFSQQHEAVTITPDSDPASGMYHVRVPREFDGMELRLLILSATMKEAKERKEISLPLAIKTRGELTGSFFYMSSNWLNVRVAAKYGEGLCTELVAEFSM
;
A
#
# COMPACT_ATOMS: atom_id res chain seq x y z
N MET A 1 -13.55 24.40 -26.28
CA MET A 1 -12.60 23.31 -26.00
C MET A 1 -12.12 23.55 -24.58
N PHE A 2 -12.82 22.98 -23.59
CA PHE A 2 -12.48 23.15 -22.18
C PHE A 2 -11.60 21.96 -21.78
N CYS A 3 -10.32 22.22 -21.54
CA CYS A 3 -9.43 21.27 -20.89
C CYS A 3 -9.79 21.26 -19.41
N SER A 4 -10.44 20.18 -18.95
CA SER A 4 -10.68 19.95 -17.53
C SER A 4 -9.35 19.70 -16.84
N VAL A 5 -8.90 20.69 -16.07
CA VAL A 5 -7.82 20.55 -15.10
C VAL A 5 -8.41 19.76 -13.93
N VAL A 6 -8.12 18.46 -13.85
CA VAL A 6 -8.33 17.72 -12.60
C VAL A 6 -7.29 18.23 -11.62
N SER A 7 -7.72 18.99 -10.62
CA SER A 7 -6.89 19.45 -9.51
C SER A 7 -6.73 18.29 -8.53
N ALA A 8 -5.57 18.21 -7.88
CA ALA A 8 -5.28 17.20 -6.85
C ALA A 8 -6.18 17.33 -5.59
N GLU A 9 -7.06 18.34 -5.56
CA GLU A 9 -8.05 18.60 -4.51
C GLU A 9 -9.35 17.80 -4.67
N ASP A 10 -9.55 17.08 -5.79
CA ASP A 10 -10.76 16.27 -6.05
C ASP A 10 -10.66 14.80 -5.60
N CYS A 11 -9.56 14.37 -4.96
CA CYS A 11 -9.54 13.08 -4.29
C CYS A 11 -10.36 13.21 -2.98
N LEU A 12 -11.67 13.01 -3.06
CA LEU A 12 -12.53 12.82 -1.89
C LEU A 12 -11.90 11.75 -0.99
N GLU A 13 -11.74 12.04 0.30
CA GLU A 13 -11.27 11.05 1.28
C GLU A 13 -12.14 9.79 1.17
N PRO A 14 -11.54 8.59 1.01
CA PRO A 14 -12.32 7.37 0.90
C PRO A 14 -13.04 7.13 2.23
N PHE A 15 -14.37 7.14 2.17
CA PHE A 15 -15.24 6.69 3.26
C PHE A 15 -14.86 5.26 3.63
N SER A 16 -14.14 5.05 4.74
CA SER A 16 -13.87 3.68 5.19
C SER A 16 -15.04 3.14 6.02
N GLN A 17 -15.89 2.40 5.30
CA GLN A 17 -16.58 1.23 5.84
C GLN A 17 -15.52 0.21 6.30
N GLN A 18 -15.64 -0.26 7.55
CA GLN A 18 -14.60 -0.96 8.33
C GLN A 18 -14.14 -2.37 7.81
N HIS A 19 -14.50 -2.82 6.61
CA HIS A 19 -14.24 -4.21 6.18
C HIS A 19 -13.25 -4.38 5.01
N GLU A 20 -12.82 -3.32 4.31
CA GLU A 20 -11.97 -3.42 3.11
C GLU A 20 -10.65 -2.66 3.29
N ALA A 21 -9.83 -3.09 4.26
CA ALA A 21 -8.55 -2.43 4.55
C ALA A 21 -7.37 -3.21 3.98
N VAL A 22 -6.35 -2.47 3.51
CA VAL A 22 -4.99 -3.04 3.36
C VAL A 22 -4.54 -3.47 4.74
N THR A 23 -3.96 -4.66 4.84
CA THR A 23 -3.40 -5.17 6.10
C THR A 23 -1.95 -5.53 5.93
N ILE A 24 -1.14 -5.22 6.95
CA ILE A 24 0.26 -5.62 7.07
C ILE A 24 0.34 -6.47 8.32
N THR A 25 0.76 -7.73 8.20
CA THR A 25 0.86 -8.68 9.31
C THR A 25 2.22 -9.35 9.32
N PRO A 26 2.86 -9.55 10.48
CA PRO A 26 4.12 -10.30 10.54
C PRO A 26 3.88 -11.76 10.12
N ASP A 27 4.91 -12.40 9.58
CA ASP A 27 4.89 -13.83 9.33
C ASP A 27 4.68 -14.63 10.63
N SER A 28 4.09 -15.82 10.49
CA SER A 28 3.90 -16.76 11.59
C SER A 28 5.19 -17.19 12.27
N ASP A 29 6.31 -17.19 11.54
CA ASP A 29 7.66 -17.36 12.08
C ASP A 29 8.30 -15.99 12.32
N PRO A 30 8.41 -15.53 13.58
CA PRO A 30 9.01 -14.24 13.90
C PRO A 30 10.49 -14.14 13.50
N ALA A 31 11.20 -15.25 13.38
CA ALA A 31 12.61 -15.28 13.00
C ALA A 31 12.83 -14.96 11.51
N SER A 32 11.79 -15.07 10.68
CA SER A 32 11.86 -14.83 9.24
C SER A 32 12.06 -13.35 8.88
N GLY A 33 11.63 -12.41 9.75
CA GLY A 33 11.59 -10.98 9.46
C GLY A 33 10.63 -10.59 8.32
N MET A 34 9.77 -11.51 7.90
CA MET A 34 8.86 -11.33 6.78
C MET A 34 7.54 -10.71 7.24
N TYR A 35 6.94 -9.91 6.36
CA TYR A 35 5.61 -9.32 6.54
C TYR A 35 4.74 -9.65 5.34
N HIS A 36 3.49 -9.98 5.62
CA HIS A 36 2.44 -10.28 4.65
C HIS A 36 1.54 -9.07 4.49
N VAL A 37 1.33 -8.71 3.23
CA VAL A 37 0.34 -7.73 2.82
C VAL A 37 -0.88 -8.47 2.29
N ARG A 38 -2.07 -8.09 2.75
CA ARG A 38 -3.33 -8.51 2.12
C ARG A 38 -4.15 -7.29 1.74
N VAL A 39 -4.72 -7.34 0.55
CA VAL A 39 -5.59 -6.31 -0.02
C VAL A 39 -6.76 -6.96 -0.75
N PRO A 40 -7.92 -6.31 -0.81
CA PRO A 40 -9.01 -6.82 -1.63
C PRO A 40 -8.60 -6.80 -3.10
N ARG A 41 -9.02 -7.81 -3.87
CA ARG A 41 -8.74 -7.88 -5.32
C ARG A 41 -9.41 -6.73 -6.07
N GLU A 42 -10.61 -6.37 -5.64
CA GLU A 42 -11.42 -5.29 -6.20
C GLU A 42 -11.88 -4.36 -5.07
N PHE A 43 -11.99 -3.07 -5.35
CA PHE A 43 -12.47 -2.05 -4.42
C PHE A 43 -13.31 -1.05 -5.22
N ASP A 44 -14.53 -0.75 -4.76
CA ASP A 44 -15.50 0.11 -5.47
C ASP A 44 -15.70 -0.25 -6.96
N GLY A 45 -15.70 -1.55 -7.28
CA GLY A 45 -15.86 -2.07 -8.64
C GLY A 45 -14.64 -1.89 -9.55
N MET A 46 -13.50 -1.47 -8.99
CA MET A 46 -12.22 -1.34 -9.71
C MET A 46 -11.26 -2.46 -9.31
N GLU A 47 -10.54 -3.03 -10.28
CA GLU A 47 -9.51 -4.04 -10.02
C GLU A 47 -8.21 -3.41 -9.51
N LEU A 48 -7.52 -4.12 -8.61
CA LEU A 48 -6.18 -3.75 -8.14
C LEU A 48 -5.20 -3.71 -9.32
N ARG A 49 -4.48 -2.60 -9.46
CA ARG A 49 -3.43 -2.42 -10.47
C ARG A 49 -2.03 -2.44 -9.90
N LEU A 50 -1.83 -1.79 -8.76
CA LEU A 50 -0.51 -1.60 -8.18
C LEU A 50 -0.55 -1.78 -6.67
N LEU A 51 0.51 -2.36 -6.14
CA LEU A 51 0.78 -2.42 -4.71
C LEU A 51 2.17 -1.82 -4.49
N ILE A 52 2.25 -0.76 -3.69
CA ILE A 52 3.48 0.01 -3.50
C ILE A 52 3.80 0.01 -2.01
N LEU A 53 5.03 -0.36 -1.68
CA LEU A 53 5.62 -0.26 -0.35
C LEU A 53 6.49 0.99 -0.30
N SER A 54 6.27 1.84 0.68
CA SER A 54 7.09 3.00 0.96
C SER A 54 7.65 2.94 2.39
N ALA A 55 8.89 3.38 2.58
CA ALA A 55 9.51 3.43 3.89
C ALA A 55 10.56 4.55 3.96
N THR A 56 10.77 5.10 5.15
CA THR A 56 11.88 6.02 5.43
C THR A 56 13.08 5.25 5.97
N MET A 57 14.26 5.42 5.38
CA MET A 57 15.49 4.84 5.90
C MET A 57 16.10 5.71 7.01
N LYS A 58 16.53 5.05 8.09
CA LYS A 58 17.10 5.64 9.32
C LYS A 58 18.54 6.16 9.18
N GLU A 59 19.10 6.27 7.98
CA GLU A 59 20.53 6.62 7.83
C GLU A 59 20.90 7.98 8.45
N ALA A 60 22.09 8.04 9.06
CA ALA A 60 22.48 9.00 10.08
C ALA A 60 22.70 10.45 9.62
N LYS A 61 22.37 10.80 8.37
CA LYS A 61 22.59 12.16 7.84
C LYS A 61 21.41 12.74 7.06
N GLU A 62 20.62 11.91 6.38
CA GLU A 62 19.43 12.34 5.64
C GLU A 62 18.34 11.26 5.71
N ARG A 63 17.09 11.67 6.00
CA ARG A 63 15.93 10.78 5.90
C ARG A 63 15.66 10.51 4.43
N LYS A 64 16.05 9.35 3.93
CA LYS A 64 15.81 8.94 2.56
C LYS A 64 14.56 8.07 2.50
N GLU A 65 13.57 8.50 1.73
CA GLU A 65 12.39 7.69 1.42
C GLU A 65 12.70 6.72 0.27
N ILE A 66 12.19 5.49 0.39
CA ILE A 66 12.20 4.49 -0.68
C ILE A 66 10.76 4.13 -1.02
N SER A 67 10.53 3.81 -2.30
CA SER A 67 9.26 3.31 -2.81
C SER A 67 9.52 2.13 -3.74
N LEU A 68 8.87 1.00 -3.49
CA LEU A 68 9.10 -0.27 -4.17
C LEU A 68 7.77 -0.89 -4.59
N PRO A 69 7.62 -1.34 -5.85
CA PRO A 69 6.46 -2.12 -6.25
C PRO A 69 6.53 -3.51 -5.60
N LEU A 70 5.39 -3.95 -5.06
CA LEU A 70 5.23 -5.29 -4.52
C LEU A 70 4.61 -6.23 -5.55
N ALA A 71 5.06 -7.48 -5.56
CA ALA A 71 4.50 -8.50 -6.44
C ALA A 71 3.06 -8.82 -6.04
N ILE A 72 2.15 -8.83 -7.01
CA ILE A 72 0.73 -9.08 -6.80
C ILE A 72 0.46 -10.57 -7.05
N LYS A 73 0.01 -11.31 -6.03
CA LYS A 73 -0.44 -12.69 -6.16
C LYS A 73 -1.89 -12.82 -5.72
N THR A 74 -2.77 -13.17 -6.66
CA THR A 74 -4.21 -13.30 -6.40
C THR A 74 -4.62 -14.76 -6.25
N ARG A 75 -5.42 -15.06 -5.23
CA ARG A 75 -6.07 -16.36 -5.05
C ARG A 75 -7.51 -16.15 -4.57
N GLY A 76 -8.47 -16.40 -5.46
CA GLY A 76 -9.88 -16.10 -5.19
C GLY A 76 -10.11 -14.59 -5.12
N GLU A 77 -10.74 -14.13 -4.04
CA GLU A 77 -11.06 -12.71 -3.79
C GLU A 77 -9.92 -11.94 -3.10
N LEU A 78 -8.90 -12.65 -2.59
CA LEU A 78 -7.79 -12.05 -1.87
C LEU A 78 -6.58 -11.92 -2.75
N THR A 79 -5.95 -10.75 -2.65
CA THR A 79 -4.66 -10.47 -3.27
C THR A 79 -3.62 -10.23 -2.19
N GLY A 80 -2.49 -10.93 -2.32
CA GLY A 80 -1.44 -10.95 -1.32
C GLY A 80 -0.08 -10.57 -1.91
N SER A 81 0.75 -10.02 -1.04
CA SER A 81 2.18 -9.86 -1.27
C SER A 81 2.94 -10.08 0.03
N PHE A 82 4.27 -10.12 -0.07
CA PHE A 82 5.13 -10.20 1.09
C PHE A 82 6.40 -9.40 0.85
N PHE A 83 7.00 -8.92 1.93
CA PHE A 83 8.30 -8.27 1.90
C PHE A 83 9.09 -8.59 3.17
N TYR A 84 10.41 -8.54 3.06
CA TYR A 84 11.30 -8.59 4.21
C TYR A 84 11.43 -7.17 4.78
N MET A 85 11.18 -7.00 6.08
CA MET A 85 11.30 -5.68 6.70
C MET A 85 12.72 -5.48 7.25
N SER A 86 13.42 -4.47 6.71
CA SER A 86 14.73 -4.10 7.20
C SER A 86 14.66 -3.34 8.53
N SER A 87 15.60 -3.60 9.44
CA SER A 87 15.68 -2.94 10.75
C SER A 87 16.04 -1.45 10.69
N ASN A 88 16.49 -0.97 9.52
CA ASN A 88 16.78 0.44 9.27
C ASN A 88 15.59 1.21 8.66
N TRP A 89 14.44 0.58 8.47
CA TRP A 89 13.24 1.25 7.95
C TRP A 89 12.39 1.83 9.08
N LEU A 90 11.67 2.91 8.78
CA LEU A 90 10.73 3.63 9.65
C LEU A 90 9.54 4.08 8.80
N ASN A 91 8.40 4.38 9.44
CA ASN A 91 7.19 4.88 8.78
C ASN A 91 6.81 4.05 7.54
N VAL A 92 6.64 2.74 7.73
CA VAL A 92 6.37 1.83 6.63
C VAL A 92 4.92 2.02 6.19
N ARG A 93 4.68 2.20 4.90
CA ARG A 93 3.36 2.38 4.30
C ARG A 93 3.18 1.40 3.16
N VAL A 94 1.99 0.82 3.03
CA VAL A 94 1.58 0.07 1.84
C VAL A 94 0.36 0.71 1.23
N ALA A 95 0.46 1.00 -0.06
CA ALA A 95 -0.54 1.64 -0.90
C ALA A 95 -1.05 0.65 -1.95
N ALA A 96 -2.35 0.37 -1.93
CA ALA A 96 -3.04 -0.43 -2.92
C ALA A 96 -3.84 0.48 -3.85
N LYS A 97 -3.50 0.51 -5.14
CA LYS A 97 -4.12 1.40 -6.13
C LYS A 97 -5.01 0.62 -7.08
N TYR A 98 -6.24 1.09 -7.23
CA TYR A 98 -7.29 0.45 -8.02
C TYR A 98 -7.64 1.29 -9.25
N GLY A 99 -7.90 0.62 -10.37
CA GLY A 99 -8.21 1.31 -11.64
C GLY A 99 -7.04 2.15 -12.19
N GLU A 100 -7.33 3.05 -13.13
CA GLU A 100 -6.33 3.89 -13.81
C GLU A 100 -5.99 5.18 -13.04
N GLY A 101 -6.72 5.49 -11.96
CA GLY A 101 -6.60 6.73 -11.19
C GLY A 101 -5.81 6.56 -9.88
N LEU A 102 -5.06 7.60 -9.49
CA LEU A 102 -4.34 7.64 -8.21
C LEU A 102 -5.24 7.92 -7.00
N CYS A 103 -6.49 8.36 -7.20
CA CYS A 103 -7.40 8.71 -6.11
C CYS A 103 -8.10 7.50 -5.48
N THR A 104 -8.03 6.31 -6.09
CA THR A 104 -8.65 5.08 -5.55
C THR A 104 -7.60 4.25 -4.83
N GLU A 105 -7.07 4.79 -3.73
CA GLU A 105 -6.00 4.18 -2.96
C GLU A 105 -6.47 3.75 -1.57
N LEU A 106 -6.20 2.49 -1.22
CA LEU A 106 -6.30 2.01 0.16
C LEU A 106 -4.89 1.97 0.77
N VAL A 107 -4.78 2.38 2.04
CA VAL A 107 -3.49 2.55 2.70
C VAL A 107 -3.45 1.83 4.04
N ALA A 108 -2.35 1.14 4.29
CA ALA A 108 -1.97 0.70 5.63
C ALA A 108 -0.67 1.39 6.06
N GLU A 109 -0.66 1.92 7.28
CA GLU A 109 0.51 2.52 7.90
C GLU A 109 0.98 1.65 9.06
N PHE A 110 2.29 1.45 9.13
CA PHE A 110 2.95 0.73 10.19
C PHE A 110 4.06 1.62 10.74
N SER A 111 3.74 2.28 11.85
CA SER A 111 4.68 3.10 12.62
C SER A 111 5.30 2.23 13.72
N MET A 112 6.65 2.20 13.77
CA MET A 112 7.42 1.56 14.83
C MET A 112 7.85 2.56 15.89
#